data_AF-A0A6P0Z180-F1
#
_entry.id   AF-A0A6P0Z180-F1
#
_cell.length_a   1.000
_cell.length_b   1.000
_cell.length_c   1.000
_cell.angle_alpha   90.00
_cell.angle_beta   90.00
_cell.angle_gamma   90.00
#
_symmetry.space_group_name_H-M   'P 1'
#
loop_
_entity.id
_entity.type
_entity.pdbx_description
1 polymer ?
#
loop_
_entity_poly.entity_id
_entity_poly.type
_entity_poly.pdbx_seq_one_letter_code
_entity_poly.pdbx_strand_id
1 'polypeptide(L)'
;PHLPSKEQKILDRILVKLQKKRDRNFKRMVQFLKGSDYKAIKQTFRVWIKNPQSNPTANLKIGLSLPDLLLPVLSQTLLHPGWLATPDRSLETVQSKATKSKEMKSKATKSKGAKSPTKDSTVSASEIGQNEISLDVLNNWLDHDGIVLHDLRKQMKQLRYQADFFAPHYDATYAKTIQDFKTIQDLLGTLQDYWVLGQIFAKVQGKTWQESLPSLTAQIHRDRWTIWQQWEPLRQRYLTEDTRTELRQMMLSPTR
;
A
#
# COMPACT_ATOMS: atom_id res chain seq x y z
N PRO A 1 -21.60 14.71 7.48
CA PRO A 1 -21.68 15.69 6.38
C PRO A 1 -23.09 16.26 6.21
N HIS A 2 -23.20 17.58 6.06
CA HIS A 2 -24.46 18.23 5.68
C HIS A 2 -24.69 18.02 4.18
N LEU A 3 -25.22 16.85 3.81
CA LEU A 3 -25.63 16.56 2.43
C LEU A 3 -26.96 17.26 2.13
N PRO A 4 -27.24 17.65 0.87
CA PRO A 4 -28.56 18.13 0.47
C PRO A 4 -29.66 17.12 0.79
N SER A 5 -30.88 17.58 1.10
CA SER A 5 -31.98 16.71 1.53
C SER A 5 -32.33 15.60 0.52
N LYS A 6 -32.11 15.83 -0.78
CA LYS A 6 -32.28 14.80 -1.82
C LYS A 6 -31.25 13.68 -1.69
N GLU A 7 -29.98 14.02 -1.49
CA GLU A 7 -28.89 13.07 -1.29
C GLU A 7 -29.04 12.31 0.03
N GLN A 8 -29.48 12.98 1.11
CA GLN A 8 -29.77 12.34 2.40
C GLN A 8 -30.78 11.20 2.25
N LYS A 9 -31.90 11.43 1.55
CA LYS A 9 -32.91 10.39 1.29
C LYS A 9 -32.36 9.20 0.49
N ILE A 10 -31.41 9.44 -0.42
CA ILE A 10 -30.74 8.37 -1.16
C ILE A 10 -29.83 7.58 -0.21
N LEU A 11 -29.03 8.27 0.58
CA LEU A 11 -28.12 7.67 1.55
C LEU A 11 -28.88 6.84 2.59
N ASP A 12 -29.99 7.32 3.13
CA ASP A 12 -30.82 6.57 4.08
C ASP A 12 -31.29 5.24 3.50
N ARG A 13 -31.74 5.23 2.24
CA ARG A 13 -32.13 3.99 1.55
C ARG A 13 -30.95 3.01 1.40
N ILE A 14 -29.75 3.53 1.13
CA ILE A 14 -28.53 2.73 1.06
C ILE A 14 -28.22 2.14 2.45
N LEU A 15 -28.24 2.96 3.49
CA LEU A 15 -27.97 2.55 4.87
C LEU A 15 -28.93 1.45 5.35
N VAL A 16 -30.23 1.57 5.05
CA VAL A 16 -31.22 0.52 5.35
C VAL A 16 -30.88 -0.81 4.66
N LYS A 17 -30.47 -0.77 3.38
CA LYS A 17 -30.04 -1.99 2.66
C LYS A 17 -28.78 -2.60 3.28
N LEU A 18 -27.81 -1.76 3.68
CA LEU A 18 -26.58 -2.21 4.35
C LEU A 18 -26.87 -2.80 5.74
N GLN A 19 -27.77 -2.21 6.52
CA GLN A 19 -28.17 -2.73 7.82
C GLN A 19 -28.80 -4.12 7.68
N LYS A 20 -29.73 -4.30 6.74
CA LYS A 20 -30.32 -5.63 6.46
C LYS A 20 -29.26 -6.67 6.09
N LYS A 21 -28.23 -6.29 5.32
CA LYS A 21 -27.11 -7.19 4.98
C LYS A 21 -26.27 -7.52 6.21
N ARG A 22 -25.96 -6.52 7.04
CA ARG A 22 -25.23 -6.69 8.31
C ARG A 22 -25.96 -7.65 9.24
N ASP A 23 -27.26 -7.50 9.41
CA ASP A 23 -28.07 -8.36 10.30
C ASP A 23 -28.07 -9.82 9.85
N ARG A 24 -28.20 -10.07 8.54
CA ARG A 24 -28.11 -11.43 7.97
C ARG A 24 -26.73 -12.04 8.19
N ASN A 25 -25.67 -11.29 7.91
CA ASN A 25 -24.30 -11.76 8.09
C ASN A 25 -23.98 -12.01 9.57
N PHE A 26 -24.48 -11.16 10.46
CA PHE A 26 -24.32 -11.33 11.90
C PHE A 26 -25.00 -12.62 12.40
N LYS A 27 -26.25 -12.88 11.99
CA LYS A 27 -26.95 -14.14 12.32
C LYS A 27 -26.15 -15.37 11.85
N ARG A 28 -25.64 -15.35 10.62
CA ARG A 28 -24.80 -16.43 10.07
C ARG A 28 -23.50 -16.62 10.86
N MET A 29 -22.83 -15.53 11.21
CA MET A 29 -21.61 -15.56 12.03
C MET A 29 -21.89 -16.19 13.40
N VAL A 30 -22.97 -15.79 14.08
CA VAL A 30 -23.33 -16.37 15.40
C VAL A 30 -23.63 -17.86 15.29
N GLN A 31 -24.33 -18.30 14.25
CA GLN A 31 -24.57 -19.72 13.99
C GLN A 31 -23.26 -20.48 13.77
N PHE A 32 -22.37 -19.95 12.93
CA PHE A 32 -21.05 -20.53 12.66
C PHE A 32 -20.22 -20.68 13.95
N LEU A 33 -20.12 -19.63 14.77
CA LEU A 33 -19.34 -19.65 16.02
C LEU A 33 -19.90 -20.62 17.07
N LYS A 34 -21.19 -20.96 17.00
CA LYS A 34 -21.81 -21.98 17.88
C LYS A 34 -21.67 -23.41 17.34
N GLY A 35 -21.32 -23.55 16.06
CA GLY A 35 -21.19 -24.83 15.36
C GLY A 35 -20.07 -25.73 15.90
N SER A 36 -20.15 -27.01 15.58
CA SER A 36 -19.16 -28.03 15.91
C SER A 36 -17.79 -27.71 15.32
N ASP A 37 -17.76 -27.27 14.06
CA ASP A 37 -16.50 -27.07 13.31
C ASP A 37 -15.63 -25.99 13.95
N TYR A 38 -16.24 -24.87 14.33
CA TYR A 38 -15.54 -23.80 15.03
C TYR A 38 -15.02 -24.26 16.40
N LYS A 39 -15.83 -25.03 17.16
CA LYS A 39 -15.42 -25.59 18.45
C LYS A 39 -14.27 -26.59 18.29
N ALA A 40 -14.32 -27.42 17.26
CA ALA A 40 -13.29 -28.40 16.95
C ALA A 40 -11.96 -27.69 16.66
N ILE A 41 -11.97 -26.69 15.76
CA ILE A 41 -10.78 -25.87 15.47
C ILE A 41 -10.24 -25.22 16.75
N LYS A 42 -11.11 -24.60 17.56
CA LYS A 42 -10.69 -23.96 18.82
C LYS A 42 -10.06 -24.95 19.79
N GLN A 43 -10.59 -26.17 19.88
CA GLN A 43 -10.03 -27.22 20.72
C GLN A 43 -8.69 -27.70 20.18
N THR A 44 -8.56 -27.92 18.88
CA THR A 44 -7.30 -28.29 18.23
C THR A 44 -6.20 -27.26 18.52
N PHE A 45 -6.48 -25.97 18.34
CA PHE A 45 -5.51 -24.92 18.67
C PHE A 45 -5.13 -24.91 20.16
N ARG A 46 -6.10 -25.08 21.07
CA ARG A 46 -5.82 -25.15 22.52
C ARG A 46 -4.94 -26.34 22.89
N VAL A 47 -5.16 -27.49 22.26
CA VAL A 47 -4.33 -28.68 22.48
C VAL A 47 -2.92 -28.44 21.95
N TRP A 48 -2.80 -27.91 20.73
CA TRP A 48 -1.50 -27.63 20.11
C TRP A 48 -0.68 -26.60 20.88
N ILE A 49 -1.27 -25.51 21.37
CA ILE A 49 -0.56 -24.48 22.15
C ILE A 49 0.04 -25.05 23.45
N LYS A 50 -0.56 -26.09 24.05
CA LYS A 50 -0.01 -26.74 25.25
C LYS A 50 1.24 -27.58 24.96
N ASN A 51 1.38 -28.11 23.75
CA ASN A 51 2.52 -28.93 23.36
C ASN A 51 2.86 -28.70 21.88
N PRO A 52 3.43 -27.53 21.53
CA PRO A 52 3.75 -27.20 20.15
C PRO A 52 4.89 -28.10 19.66
N GLN A 53 4.70 -28.71 18.49
CA GLN A 53 5.77 -29.44 17.82
C GLN A 53 6.62 -28.44 17.05
N SER A 54 7.71 -28.01 17.67
CA SER A 54 8.65 -27.05 17.08
C SER A 54 9.58 -27.75 16.10
N ASN A 55 9.94 -27.06 15.02
CA ASN A 55 10.99 -27.54 14.13
C ASN A 55 12.38 -27.36 14.78
N PRO A 56 13.44 -28.02 14.27
CA PRO A 56 14.78 -27.89 14.84
C PRO A 56 15.32 -26.45 14.87
N THR A 57 14.89 -25.58 13.95
CA THR A 57 15.31 -24.18 13.93
C THR A 57 14.78 -23.36 15.10
N ALA A 58 13.74 -23.83 15.80
CA ALA A 58 13.25 -23.17 17.01
C ALA A 58 14.28 -23.15 18.16
N ASN A 59 15.31 -23.99 18.09
CA ASN A 59 16.41 -24.01 19.06
C ASN A 59 17.49 -22.96 18.76
N LEU A 60 17.41 -22.26 17.62
CA LEU A 60 18.35 -21.18 17.31
C LEU A 60 18.15 -20.00 18.25
N LYS A 61 19.26 -19.32 18.58
CA LYS A 61 19.19 -18.08 19.36
C LYS A 61 18.39 -17.05 18.56
N ILE A 62 17.42 -16.41 19.20
CA ILE A 62 16.55 -15.43 18.55
C ILE A 62 17.35 -14.32 17.85
N GLY A 63 18.41 -13.80 18.48
CA GLY A 63 19.28 -12.79 17.86
C GLY A 63 19.92 -13.21 16.54
N LEU A 64 20.19 -14.50 16.35
CA LEU A 64 20.69 -15.05 15.07
C LEU A 64 19.57 -15.12 14.02
N SER A 65 18.35 -15.52 14.44
CA SER A 65 17.22 -15.72 13.53
C SER A 65 16.44 -14.45 13.20
N LEU A 66 16.57 -13.37 13.99
CA LEU A 66 15.81 -12.13 13.80
C LEU A 66 16.02 -11.51 12.41
N PRO A 67 17.27 -11.29 11.93
CA PRO A 67 17.49 -10.79 10.58
C PRO A 67 16.88 -11.70 9.50
N ASP A 68 17.00 -13.02 9.68
CA ASP A 68 16.45 -14.02 8.74
C ASP A 68 14.92 -13.98 8.66
N LEU A 69 14.24 -13.54 9.71
CA LEU A 69 12.79 -13.41 9.76
C LEU A 69 12.30 -12.04 9.27
N LEU A 70 13.03 -10.96 9.55
CA LEU A 70 12.61 -9.60 9.25
C LEU A 70 13.05 -9.09 7.88
N LEU A 71 14.29 -9.35 7.46
CA LEU A 71 14.84 -8.82 6.21
C LEU A 71 14.11 -9.32 4.95
N PRO A 72 13.63 -10.57 4.86
CA PRO A 72 12.84 -10.98 3.70
C PRO A 72 11.54 -10.18 3.57
N VAL A 73 10.84 -9.96 4.69
CA VAL A 73 9.60 -9.18 4.72
C VAL A 73 9.88 -7.72 4.38
N LEU A 74 10.93 -7.12 4.94
CA LEU A 74 11.36 -5.77 4.59
C LEU A 74 11.68 -5.67 3.09
N SER A 75 12.46 -6.60 2.55
CA SER A 75 12.90 -6.57 1.15
C SER A 75 11.72 -6.69 0.19
N GLN A 76 10.78 -7.62 0.45
CA GLN A 76 9.53 -7.72 -0.31
C GLN A 76 8.73 -6.42 -0.25
N THR A 77 8.69 -5.79 0.93
CA THR A 77 7.99 -4.51 1.12
C THR A 77 8.63 -3.39 0.30
N LEU A 78 9.95 -3.20 0.40
CA LEU A 78 10.67 -2.13 -0.30
C LEU A 78 10.68 -2.30 -1.83
N LEU A 79 10.53 -3.53 -2.33
CA LEU A 79 10.44 -3.85 -3.76
C LEU A 79 9.01 -3.85 -4.29
N HIS A 80 8.01 -3.62 -3.44
CA HIS A 80 6.61 -3.66 -3.86
C HIS A 80 6.30 -2.54 -4.88
N PRO A 81 5.65 -2.84 -6.02
CA PRO A 81 5.42 -1.85 -7.09
C PRO A 81 4.55 -0.66 -6.67
N GLY A 82 3.73 -0.84 -5.63
CA GLY A 82 2.91 0.23 -5.05
C GLY A 82 3.69 1.46 -4.58
N TRP A 83 5.00 1.38 -4.33
CA TRP A 83 5.81 2.58 -4.03
C TRP A 83 6.01 3.48 -5.25
N LEU A 84 6.02 2.91 -6.45
CA LEU A 84 6.17 3.61 -7.72
C LEU A 84 4.82 3.97 -8.35
N ALA A 85 3.72 3.56 -7.73
CA ALA A 85 2.37 3.83 -8.17
C ALA A 85 2.05 5.33 -7.96
N THR A 86 1.95 6.06 -9.07
CA THR A 86 1.61 7.49 -9.09
C THR A 86 0.56 7.74 -10.18
N PRO A 87 -0.37 8.69 -9.95
CA PRO A 87 -1.30 9.13 -11.00
C PRO A 87 -0.59 9.87 -12.15
N ASP A 88 0.66 10.34 -11.95
CA ASP A 88 1.46 10.94 -13.02
C ASP A 88 2.12 9.84 -13.89
N ARG A 89 1.54 9.57 -15.05
CA ARG A 89 2.08 8.63 -16.05
C ARG A 89 3.32 9.18 -16.80
N SER A 90 3.87 10.33 -16.42
CA SER A 90 5.11 10.85 -17.02
C SER A 90 6.26 9.83 -17.00
N LEU A 91 6.28 8.90 -16.05
CA LEU A 91 7.28 7.82 -15.96
C LEU A 91 7.10 6.69 -16.99
N GLU A 92 5.90 6.48 -17.56
CA GLU A 92 5.69 5.48 -18.64
C GLU A 92 6.40 5.88 -19.95
N THR A 93 6.74 7.17 -20.12
CA THR A 93 7.40 7.66 -21.33
C THR A 93 8.92 7.40 -21.37
N VAL A 94 9.55 7.08 -20.24
CA VAL A 94 11.01 6.83 -20.19
C VAL A 94 11.35 5.41 -20.69
N GLN A 95 10.54 4.40 -20.36
CA GLN A 95 10.77 3.02 -20.83
C GLN A 95 10.29 2.79 -22.28
N SER A 96 9.25 3.49 -22.73
CA SER A 96 8.73 3.38 -24.10
C SER A 96 9.58 4.14 -25.13
N LYS A 97 10.28 5.21 -24.74
CA LYS A 97 11.28 5.87 -25.61
C LYS A 97 12.58 5.06 -25.73
N ALA A 98 13.00 4.35 -24.68
CA ALA A 98 14.20 3.50 -24.73
C ALA A 98 14.03 2.28 -25.65
N THR A 99 12.82 1.73 -25.75
CA THR A 99 12.49 0.61 -26.65
C THR A 99 12.34 1.07 -28.11
N LYS A 100 11.66 2.20 -28.37
CA LYS A 100 11.57 2.75 -29.74
C LYS A 100 12.91 3.26 -30.31
N SER A 101 13.81 3.78 -29.46
CA SER A 101 15.13 4.25 -29.90
C SER A 101 16.10 3.11 -30.22
N LYS A 102 15.87 1.90 -29.68
CA LYS A 102 16.62 0.68 -30.04
C LYS A 102 16.11 0.03 -31.33
N GLU A 103 14.82 0.11 -31.64
CA GLU A 103 14.25 -0.49 -32.85
C GLU A 103 14.53 0.31 -34.15
N MET A 104 14.74 1.63 -34.06
CA MET A 104 15.08 2.45 -35.23
C MET A 104 16.58 2.49 -35.59
N LYS A 105 17.49 1.97 -34.75
CA LYS A 105 18.94 2.00 -35.00
C LYS A 105 19.55 0.71 -35.58
N SER A 106 18.74 -0.32 -35.89
CA SER A 106 19.23 -1.56 -36.54
C SER A 106 19.16 -1.53 -38.08
N LYS A 107 18.77 -0.41 -38.70
CA LYS A 107 18.83 -0.22 -40.16
C LYS A 107 19.51 1.11 -40.53
N ALA A 108 20.84 1.14 -40.47
CA ALA A 108 21.68 1.99 -41.34
C ALA A 108 23.17 1.67 -41.13
N THR A 109 23.74 0.86 -42.02
CA THR A 109 25.19 0.73 -42.21
C THR A 109 25.72 1.85 -43.10
N LYS A 110 26.80 2.52 -42.63
CA LYS A 110 28.08 2.87 -43.28
C LYS A 110 28.52 4.33 -43.14
N SER A 111 29.78 4.45 -42.67
CA SER A 111 30.87 5.31 -43.17
C SER A 111 31.39 6.44 -42.27
N LYS A 112 32.63 6.22 -41.80
CA LYS A 112 33.82 7.09 -41.71
C LYS A 112 33.74 8.49 -41.08
N GLY A 113 34.71 8.77 -40.21
CA GLY A 113 35.30 10.11 -40.05
C GLY A 113 35.60 10.50 -38.61
N ALA A 114 36.87 10.78 -38.31
CA ALA A 114 37.42 11.07 -37.00
C ALA A 114 37.13 12.50 -36.49
N LYS A 115 36.96 12.65 -35.15
CA LYS A 115 37.67 13.60 -34.24
C LYS A 115 36.90 13.77 -32.92
N SER A 116 37.59 13.59 -31.79
CA SER A 116 37.22 14.16 -30.49
C SER A 116 37.30 15.70 -30.56
N PRO A 117 36.55 16.43 -29.71
CA PRO A 117 37.10 16.73 -28.39
C PRO A 117 36.10 16.59 -27.23
N THR A 118 36.70 16.31 -26.09
CA THR A 118 36.18 16.40 -24.73
C THR A 118 35.44 17.71 -24.44
N LYS A 119 34.28 17.59 -23.79
CA LYS A 119 33.78 18.61 -22.85
C LYS A 119 32.91 17.92 -21.80
N ASP A 120 33.32 18.11 -20.55
CA ASP A 120 32.56 17.78 -19.35
C ASP A 120 31.12 18.24 -19.47
N SER A 121 30.20 17.36 -19.08
CA SER A 121 28.80 17.71 -18.84
C SER A 121 28.39 17.01 -17.57
N THR A 122 28.78 17.64 -16.47
CA THR A 122 28.22 17.48 -15.13
C THR A 122 26.70 17.61 -15.27
N VAL A 123 25.96 16.51 -15.19
CA VAL A 123 24.50 16.55 -15.16
C VAL A 123 24.11 17.06 -13.78
N SER A 124 23.82 18.36 -13.73
CA SER A 124 23.25 19.05 -12.59
C SER A 124 21.93 18.37 -12.21
N ALA A 125 21.85 17.86 -10.99
CA ALA A 125 20.64 17.40 -10.34
C ALA A 125 19.75 18.60 -10.04
N SER A 126 19.01 19.09 -11.04
CA SER A 126 18.11 20.23 -10.86
C SER A 126 17.02 20.28 -11.92
N GLU A 127 16.32 19.17 -12.17
CA GLU A 127 15.06 19.17 -12.94
C GLU A 127 14.11 18.11 -12.34
N ILE A 128 13.69 18.30 -11.09
CA ILE A 128 12.45 17.68 -10.60
C ILE A 128 11.38 18.78 -10.70
N GLY A 129 10.83 18.92 -11.91
CA GLY A 129 9.71 19.82 -12.17
C GLY A 129 8.51 19.42 -11.32
N GLN A 130 7.93 20.40 -10.64
CA GLN A 130 6.67 20.27 -9.92
C GLN A 130 5.54 20.03 -10.93
N ASN A 131 5.29 18.77 -11.27
CA ASN A 131 4.05 18.35 -11.91
C ASN A 131 2.97 18.27 -10.82
N GLU A 132 2.21 19.34 -10.65
CA GLU A 132 1.10 19.38 -9.69
C GLU A 132 -0.04 18.49 -10.22
N ILE A 133 -0.21 17.30 -9.63
CA ILE A 133 -1.29 16.36 -9.96
C ILE A 133 -2.63 17.06 -9.66
N SER A 134 -3.60 17.03 -10.57
CA SER A 134 -4.93 17.60 -10.29
C SER A 134 -5.82 16.64 -9.47
N LEU A 135 -6.81 17.21 -8.76
CA LEU A 135 -7.78 16.46 -7.96
C LEU A 135 -8.49 15.36 -8.76
N ASP A 136 -8.91 15.67 -9.99
CA ASP A 136 -9.65 14.75 -10.84
C ASP A 136 -8.76 13.62 -11.37
N VAL A 137 -7.51 13.93 -11.74
CA VAL A 137 -6.54 12.93 -12.20
C VAL A 137 -6.24 11.92 -11.09
N LEU A 138 -6.01 12.40 -9.86
CA LEU A 138 -5.81 11.52 -8.70
C LEU A 138 -7.01 10.61 -8.46
N ASN A 139 -8.23 11.17 -8.41
CA ASN A 139 -9.41 10.39 -8.06
C ASN A 139 -9.77 9.36 -9.13
N ASN A 140 -9.62 9.72 -10.41
CA ASN A 140 -9.80 8.78 -11.51
C ASN A 140 -8.80 7.61 -11.41
N TRP A 141 -7.52 7.92 -11.16
CA TRP A 141 -6.50 6.89 -10.97
C TRP A 141 -6.80 5.99 -9.76
N LEU A 142 -7.20 6.55 -8.62
CA LEU A 142 -7.55 5.78 -7.42
C LEU A 142 -8.73 4.83 -7.64
N ASP A 143 -9.70 5.20 -8.47
CA ASP A 143 -10.86 4.35 -8.75
C ASP A 143 -10.51 3.13 -9.62
N HIS A 144 -9.55 3.27 -10.56
CA HIS A 144 -9.21 2.23 -11.53
C HIS A 144 -7.94 1.43 -11.16
N ASP A 145 -6.89 2.13 -10.77
CA ASP A 145 -5.53 1.60 -10.61
C ASP A 145 -5.10 1.55 -9.12
N GLY A 146 -5.89 2.11 -8.21
CA GLY A 146 -5.63 2.14 -6.76
C GLY A 146 -5.54 0.76 -6.08
N ILE A 147 -5.85 -0.33 -6.80
CA ILE A 147 -5.68 -1.71 -6.31
C ILE A 147 -4.23 -2.04 -5.94
N VAL A 148 -3.25 -1.45 -6.62
CA VAL A 148 -1.83 -1.68 -6.31
C VAL A 148 -1.44 -1.12 -4.93
N LEU A 149 -2.09 -0.05 -4.48
CA LEU A 149 -1.91 0.50 -3.13
C LEU A 149 -2.54 -0.39 -2.07
N HIS A 150 -3.62 -1.09 -2.40
CA HIS A 150 -4.21 -2.08 -1.52
C HIS A 150 -3.25 -3.25 -1.24
N ASP A 151 -2.54 -3.73 -2.26
CA ASP A 151 -1.55 -4.79 -2.08
C ASP A 151 -0.32 -4.29 -1.30
N LEU A 152 0.13 -3.06 -1.56
CA LEU A 152 1.19 -2.43 -0.75
C LEU A 152 0.78 -2.35 0.72
N ARG A 153 -0.48 -1.98 1.00
CA ARG A 153 -1.01 -1.93 2.36
C ARG A 153 -0.94 -3.29 3.05
N LYS A 154 -1.27 -4.39 2.36
CA LYS A 154 -1.16 -5.75 2.95
C LYS A 154 0.29 -6.05 3.32
N GLN A 155 1.22 -5.71 2.44
CA GLN A 155 2.65 -5.93 2.66
C GLN A 155 3.18 -5.08 3.82
N MET A 156 2.79 -3.80 3.89
CA MET A 156 3.11 -2.91 5.01
C MET A 156 2.53 -3.42 6.35
N LYS A 157 1.31 -3.95 6.33
CA LYS A 157 0.67 -4.56 7.51
C LYS A 157 1.45 -5.79 7.98
N GLN A 158 1.89 -6.65 7.07
CA GLN A 158 2.73 -7.80 7.40
C GLN A 158 4.06 -7.38 8.00
N LEU A 159 4.75 -6.42 7.37
CA LEU A 159 6.01 -5.86 7.88
C LEU A 159 5.84 -5.30 9.29
N ARG A 160 4.82 -4.47 9.52
CA ARG A 160 4.54 -3.89 10.82
C ARG A 160 4.27 -4.96 11.88
N TYR A 161 3.45 -5.97 11.58
CA TYR A 161 3.16 -7.02 12.55
C TYR A 161 4.39 -7.86 12.92
N GLN A 162 5.24 -8.17 11.94
CA GLN A 162 6.49 -8.85 12.22
C GLN A 162 7.41 -7.98 13.07
N ALA A 163 7.49 -6.68 12.76
CA ALA A 163 8.32 -5.74 13.49
C ALA A 163 7.81 -5.50 14.93
N ASP A 164 6.51 -5.25 15.10
CA ASP A 164 5.84 -5.12 16.40
C ASP A 164 6.11 -6.34 17.29
N PHE A 165 6.03 -7.54 16.72
CA PHE A 165 6.25 -8.78 17.46
C PHE A 165 7.68 -8.88 18.02
N PHE A 166 8.68 -8.39 17.28
CA PHE A 166 10.09 -8.45 17.67
C PHE A 166 10.63 -7.16 18.30
N ALA A 167 9.80 -6.14 18.51
CA ALA A 167 10.19 -4.88 19.14
C ALA A 167 10.99 -5.02 20.45
N PRO A 168 10.75 -6.01 21.33
CA PRO A 168 11.56 -6.19 22.54
C PRO A 168 13.06 -6.48 22.32
N HIS A 169 13.47 -6.82 21.10
CA HIS A 169 14.87 -7.13 20.74
C HIS A 169 15.62 -5.95 20.10
N TYR A 170 14.98 -4.79 19.97
CA TYR A 170 15.55 -3.60 19.34
C TYR A 170 15.44 -2.37 20.24
N ASP A 171 16.10 -1.28 19.82
CA ASP A 171 16.17 -0.03 20.57
C ASP A 171 14.98 0.91 20.31
N ALA A 172 15.05 2.12 20.88
CA ALA A 172 14.03 3.15 20.69
C ALA A 172 13.94 3.67 19.24
N THR A 173 15.01 3.54 18.45
CA THR A 173 15.02 3.92 17.03
C THR A 173 14.08 3.01 16.23
N TYR A 174 14.09 1.72 16.55
CA TYR A 174 13.18 0.73 15.96
C TYR A 174 11.70 1.01 16.28
N ALA A 175 11.39 1.44 17.50
CA ALA A 175 10.02 1.80 17.87
C ALA A 175 9.49 2.99 17.04
N LYS A 176 10.34 3.96 16.69
CA LYS A 176 9.96 5.07 15.80
C LYS A 176 9.67 4.57 14.38
N THR A 177 10.50 3.66 13.86
CA THR A 177 10.29 3.01 12.57
C THR A 177 8.95 2.28 12.49
N ILE A 178 8.58 1.53 13.52
CA ILE A 178 7.26 0.88 13.62
C ILE A 178 6.11 1.91 13.52
N GLN A 179 6.27 3.07 14.16
CA GLN A 179 5.27 4.13 14.10
C GLN A 179 5.13 4.72 12.69
N ASP A 180 6.23 4.83 11.93
CA ASP A 180 6.17 5.19 10.52
C ASP A 180 5.41 4.12 9.71
N PHE A 181 5.68 2.83 9.93
CA PHE A 181 4.96 1.74 9.26
C PHE A 181 3.46 1.78 9.56
N LYS A 182 3.09 2.09 10.81
CA LYS A 182 1.70 2.26 11.22
C LYS A 182 1.04 3.41 10.47
N THR A 183 1.70 4.58 10.43
CA THR A 183 1.21 5.76 9.70
C THR A 183 0.96 5.43 8.24
N ILE A 184 1.91 4.78 7.56
CA ILE A 184 1.77 4.36 6.17
C ILE A 184 0.61 3.38 5.99
N GLN A 185 0.53 2.36 6.84
CA GLN A 185 -0.54 1.36 6.80
C GLN A 185 -1.93 2.01 6.98
N ASP A 186 -2.05 3.01 7.84
CA ASP A 186 -3.31 3.69 8.14
C ASP A 186 -3.73 4.64 7.01
N LEU A 187 -2.80 5.37 6.40
CA LEU A 187 -3.05 6.20 5.22
C LEU A 187 -3.52 5.35 4.03
N LEU A 188 -2.77 4.29 3.69
CA LEU A 188 -3.13 3.36 2.62
C LEU A 188 -4.45 2.63 2.94
N GLY A 189 -4.69 2.32 4.22
CA GLY A 189 -5.95 1.75 4.70
C GLY A 189 -7.14 2.67 4.44
N THR A 190 -6.99 3.96 4.74
CA THR A 190 -8.06 4.94 4.54
C THR A 190 -8.36 5.15 3.05
N LEU A 191 -7.33 5.19 2.19
CA LEU A 191 -7.53 5.22 0.72
C LEU A 191 -8.29 3.97 0.24
N GLN A 192 -7.91 2.80 0.74
CA GLN A 192 -8.59 1.55 0.42
C GLN A 192 -10.05 1.56 0.88
N ASP A 193 -10.35 2.09 2.07
CA ASP A 193 -11.71 2.17 2.60
C ASP A 193 -12.62 3.02 1.70
N TYR A 194 -12.12 4.13 1.15
CA TYR A 194 -12.87 4.90 0.15
C TYR A 194 -13.11 4.15 -1.15
N TRP A 195 -12.13 3.37 -1.62
CA TRP A 195 -12.32 2.50 -2.78
C TRP A 195 -13.41 1.44 -2.51
N VAL A 196 -13.35 0.77 -1.36
CA VAL A 196 -14.35 -0.22 -0.93
C VAL A 196 -15.74 0.42 -0.79
N LEU A 197 -15.80 1.64 -0.24
CA LEU A 197 -17.05 2.39 -0.13
C LEU A 197 -17.69 2.63 -1.50
N GLY A 198 -16.89 3.04 -2.49
CA GLY A 198 -17.33 3.19 -3.89
C GLY A 198 -17.88 1.88 -4.46
N GLN A 199 -17.23 0.74 -4.22
CA GLN A 199 -17.71 -0.57 -4.64
C GLN A 199 -19.04 -0.96 -3.96
N ILE A 200 -19.20 -0.62 -2.68
CA ILE A 200 -20.45 -0.84 -1.94
C ILE A 200 -21.58 -0.01 -2.54
N PHE A 201 -21.36 1.28 -2.81
CA PHE A 201 -22.38 2.13 -3.42
C PHE A 201 -22.71 1.68 -4.84
N ALA A 202 -21.70 1.32 -5.64
CA ALA A 202 -21.92 0.77 -6.98
C ALA A 202 -22.84 -0.46 -6.96
N LYS A 203 -22.66 -1.34 -5.97
CA LYS A 203 -23.48 -2.54 -5.79
C LYS A 203 -24.91 -2.25 -5.32
N VAL A 204 -25.12 -1.19 -4.54
CA VAL A 204 -26.41 -0.92 -3.87
C VAL A 204 -27.29 0.05 -4.67
N GLN A 205 -26.66 1.00 -5.36
CA GLN A 205 -27.28 2.14 -6.05
C GLN A 205 -27.04 2.14 -7.56
N GLY A 206 -26.06 1.39 -8.06
CA GLY A 206 -25.70 1.30 -9.48
C GLY A 206 -24.33 1.91 -9.78
N LYS A 207 -23.74 1.59 -10.94
CA LYS A 207 -22.37 1.99 -11.31
C LYS A 207 -22.15 3.51 -11.37
N THR A 208 -23.21 4.29 -11.61
CA THR A 208 -23.19 5.76 -11.67
C THR A 208 -23.67 6.41 -10.37
N TRP A 209 -23.47 5.76 -9.21
CA TRP A 209 -23.96 6.26 -7.92
C TRP A 209 -23.45 7.68 -7.60
N GLN A 210 -22.27 8.05 -8.12
CA GLN A 210 -21.66 9.36 -7.97
C GLN A 210 -22.54 10.50 -8.50
N GLU A 211 -23.28 10.25 -9.59
CA GLU A 211 -24.23 11.22 -10.16
C GLU A 211 -25.42 11.47 -9.22
N SER A 212 -25.78 10.45 -8.44
CA SER A 212 -26.90 10.51 -7.48
C SER A 212 -26.50 11.08 -6.11
N LEU A 213 -25.20 11.15 -5.82
CA LEU A 213 -24.64 11.63 -4.56
C LEU A 213 -23.43 12.57 -4.80
N PRO A 214 -23.58 13.63 -5.62
CA PRO A 214 -22.45 14.45 -6.07
C PRO A 214 -21.75 15.18 -4.92
N SER A 215 -22.48 15.63 -3.90
CA SER A 215 -21.87 16.30 -2.74
C SER A 215 -21.02 15.33 -1.91
N LEU A 216 -21.49 14.08 -1.77
CA LEU A 216 -20.72 13.03 -1.10
C LEU A 216 -19.49 12.63 -1.92
N THR A 217 -19.61 12.50 -3.24
CA THR A 217 -18.49 12.22 -4.14
C THR A 217 -17.43 13.31 -4.04
N ALA A 218 -17.83 14.59 -4.08
CA ALA A 218 -16.91 15.71 -3.92
C ALA A 218 -16.22 15.72 -2.55
N GLN A 219 -16.90 15.26 -1.49
CA GLN A 219 -16.26 15.08 -0.19
C GLN A 219 -15.22 13.94 -0.22
N ILE A 220 -15.59 12.76 -0.72
CA ILE A 220 -14.67 11.61 -0.84
C ILE A 220 -13.43 12.00 -1.64
N HIS A 221 -13.60 12.76 -2.73
CA HIS A 221 -12.47 13.23 -3.56
C HIS A 221 -11.52 14.13 -2.78
N ARG A 222 -12.06 15.08 -1.99
CA ARG A 222 -11.26 15.95 -1.13
C ARG A 222 -10.55 15.17 -0.02
N ASP A 223 -11.24 14.24 0.61
CA ASP A 223 -10.66 13.43 1.69
C ASP A 223 -9.51 12.56 1.16
N ARG A 224 -9.69 11.92 0.00
CA ARG A 224 -8.64 11.17 -0.70
C ARG A 224 -7.43 12.05 -1.03
N TRP A 225 -7.67 13.27 -1.49
CA TRP A 225 -6.61 14.23 -1.77
C TRP A 225 -5.80 14.58 -0.51
N THR A 226 -6.47 14.87 0.61
CA THR A 226 -5.79 15.15 1.89
C THR A 226 -4.95 13.97 2.37
N ILE A 227 -5.43 12.74 2.18
CA ILE A 227 -4.66 11.53 2.51
C ILE A 227 -3.45 11.38 1.57
N TRP A 228 -3.64 11.64 0.27
CA TRP A 228 -2.57 11.61 -0.71
C TRP A 228 -1.43 12.59 -0.38
N GLN A 229 -1.77 13.81 0.04
CA GLN A 229 -0.79 14.83 0.45
C GLN A 229 0.05 14.38 1.66
N GLN A 230 -0.49 13.54 2.54
CA GLN A 230 0.26 12.96 3.66
C GLN A 230 1.06 11.73 3.25
N TRP A 231 0.52 10.94 2.33
CA TRP A 231 1.15 9.73 1.80
C TRP A 231 2.39 10.05 0.95
N GLU A 232 2.31 11.06 0.09
CA GLU A 232 3.34 11.35 -0.92
C GLU A 232 4.74 11.62 -0.32
N PRO A 233 4.91 12.46 0.73
CA PRO A 233 6.22 12.66 1.36
C PRO A 233 6.80 11.37 1.97
N LEU A 234 5.95 10.52 2.57
CA LEU A 234 6.38 9.23 3.11
C LEU A 234 6.82 8.29 1.99
N ARG A 235 6.05 8.23 0.90
CA ARG A 235 6.39 7.45 -0.29
C ARG A 235 7.75 7.86 -0.84
N GLN A 236 8.00 9.17 -1.00
CA GLN A 236 9.28 9.69 -1.49
C GLN A 236 10.43 9.32 -0.55
N ARG A 237 10.26 9.52 0.77
CA ARG A 237 11.28 9.14 1.77
C ARG A 237 11.64 7.65 1.68
N TYR A 238 10.67 6.75 1.60
CA TYR A 238 10.89 5.30 1.52
C TYR A 238 11.43 4.80 0.16
N LEU A 239 11.48 5.67 -0.85
CA LEU A 239 12.16 5.41 -2.12
C LEU A 239 13.65 5.78 -2.09
N THR A 240 14.09 6.60 -1.14
CA THR A 240 15.51 7.01 -1.02
C THR A 240 16.42 5.86 -0.63
N GLU A 241 17.68 5.94 -1.08
CA GLU A 241 18.72 4.98 -0.72
C GLU A 241 19.00 5.01 0.80
N ASP A 242 19.16 6.20 1.37
CA ASP A 242 19.48 6.40 2.79
C ASP A 242 18.47 5.70 3.70
N THR A 243 17.17 5.99 3.53
CA THR A 243 16.11 5.36 4.35
C THR A 243 16.13 3.84 4.20
N ARG A 244 16.34 3.33 2.99
CA ARG A 244 16.36 1.88 2.73
C ARG A 244 17.57 1.21 3.37
N THR A 245 18.73 1.87 3.36
CA THR A 245 19.96 1.36 3.97
C THR A 245 19.85 1.38 5.49
N GLU A 246 19.37 2.48 6.07
CA GLU A 246 19.13 2.60 7.51
C GLU A 246 18.20 1.50 8.04
N LEU A 247 17.07 1.25 7.36
CA LEU A 247 16.13 0.19 7.74
C LEU A 247 16.77 -1.20 7.74
N ARG A 248 17.61 -1.51 6.74
CA ARG A 248 18.30 -2.80 6.66
C ARG A 248 19.32 -2.95 7.78
N GLN A 249 20.14 -1.92 8.03
CA GLN A 249 21.15 -1.94 9.09
C GLN A 249 20.51 -2.08 10.47
N MET A 250 19.40 -1.37 10.69
CA MET A 250 18.62 -1.47 11.92
C MET A 250 18.13 -2.90 12.17
N MET A 251 17.58 -3.58 11.15
CA MET A 251 17.10 -4.96 11.30
C MET A 251 18.22 -6.00 11.45
N LEU A 252 19.41 -5.72 10.91
CA LEU A 252 20.60 -6.57 11.05
C LEU A 252 21.20 -6.55 12.45
N SER A 253 20.92 -5.51 13.24
CA SER A 253 21.59 -5.25 14.52
C SER A 253 20.61 -5.28 15.71
N PRO A 254 20.06 -6.46 16.10
CA PRO A 254 19.30 -6.58 17.33
C PRO A 254 20.18 -6.23 18.54
N THR A 255 19.61 -5.54 19.52
CA THR A 255 20.34 -5.04 20.70
C THR A 255 20.37 -6.02 21.87
N ARG A 256 19.67 -7.15 21.76
CA ARG A 256 19.57 -8.21 22.79
C ARG A 256 19.55 -9.61 22.19
#